data_AF-B7KGQ3-F1
#
_entry.id   AF-B7KGQ3-F1
#
_cell.length_a   1.000
_cell.length_b   1.000
_cell.length_c   1.000
_cell.angle_alpha   90.00
_cell.angle_beta   90.00
_cell.angle_gamma   90.00
#
_symmetry.space_group_name_H-M   'P 1'
#
loop_
_entity.id
_entity.type
_entity.pdbx_description
1 polymer ?
#
loop_
_entity_poly.entity_id
_entity_poly.type
_entity_poly.pdbx_seq_one_letter_code
_entity_poly.pdbx_strand_id
1 'polypeptide(L)'
;MCYFCSALNSDLYSSNADLSIGQILIGGTDNDMMIGTDGFDKIYGQAGDDTIDGGLGDDYLRGNDGADQFVLRRGNGRDTIFDFEDNKDKFLLKDGLQYEDLTISQQYGRTVISVTDTGEVLANLLYEVDVSQIEREDFVVFSEEIKYNIINDHNQSQSILLEVENFNLDGYEPEENNKVSGGQLAKLNSQVSHGIATTEFNGLPGFYDIIVGYFDENDGAATLQLEVNDTTVDSWILDESLLGAAANANTFRTRIIEDVQLNPSDLISVVGIRERAEFARVDYIELIANAPTEVGLGVGAQL
;
A
#
# COMPACT_ATOMS: atom_id res chain seq x y z
N MET A 1 38.06 19.33 2.21
CA MET A 1 38.34 18.03 2.84
C MET A 1 37.02 17.55 3.42
N CYS A 2 36.43 16.52 2.81
CA CYS A 2 35.15 15.91 3.21
C CYS A 2 35.20 15.36 4.64
N TYR A 3 34.04 15.34 5.30
CA TYR A 3 33.70 14.31 6.27
C TYR A 3 32.30 13.78 5.94
N PHE A 4 32.25 12.50 5.57
CA PHE A 4 31.02 11.73 5.37
C PHE A 4 30.89 10.72 6.52
N CYS A 5 29.63 10.54 6.95
CA CYS A 5 28.98 9.35 7.53
C CYS A 5 29.38 8.80 8.92
N SER A 6 28.41 8.79 9.86
CA SER A 6 27.77 7.53 10.30
C SER A 6 26.59 7.77 11.26
N ALA A 7 25.57 6.91 11.09
CA ALA A 7 24.45 6.56 11.96
C ALA A 7 23.20 7.47 11.99
N LEU A 8 22.27 7.15 11.07
CA LEU A 8 20.82 7.33 11.17
C LEU A 8 20.17 6.14 11.91
N ASN A 9 18.96 6.40 12.42
CA ASN A 9 17.88 5.48 12.85
C ASN A 9 17.96 4.79 14.22
N SER A 10 17.38 5.46 15.20
CA SER A 10 16.33 4.91 16.09
C SER A 10 15.59 6.10 16.73
N ASP A 11 14.27 5.99 16.90
CA ASP A 11 13.39 6.89 17.67
C ASP A 11 12.53 7.93 16.92
N LEU A 12 11.92 7.58 15.78
CA LEU A 12 10.75 8.34 15.28
C LEU A 12 9.72 7.48 14.52
N TYR A 13 9.18 6.48 15.21
CA TYR A 13 7.82 6.00 14.94
C TYR A 13 7.01 6.22 16.21
N SER A 14 6.65 7.48 16.45
CA SER A 14 5.69 7.83 17.50
C SER A 14 4.30 7.47 17.00
N SER A 15 3.66 6.53 17.68
CA SER A 15 2.21 6.41 17.75
C SER A 15 1.54 7.78 17.82
N ASN A 16 0.60 8.04 16.91
CA ASN A 16 -0.06 9.32 16.62
C ASN A 16 0.87 10.34 15.93
N ALA A 17 1.08 10.16 14.62
CA ALA A 17 1.45 11.29 13.78
C ALA A 17 0.35 12.35 13.95
N ASP A 18 0.73 13.50 14.51
CA ASP A 18 -0.15 14.66 14.56
C ASP A 18 -0.40 15.06 13.10
N LEU A 19 -1.56 14.69 12.57
CA LEU A 19 -1.89 14.99 11.18
C LEU A 19 -1.90 16.51 10.92
N SER A 20 -1.90 17.36 11.95
CA SER A 20 -1.81 18.82 11.74
C SER A 20 -0.40 19.34 11.42
N ILE A 21 0.65 18.51 11.49
CA ILE A 21 2.01 18.95 11.16
C ILE A 21 2.37 18.64 9.70
N GLY A 22 2.61 19.71 8.95
CA GLY A 22 3.12 19.62 7.59
C GLY A 22 4.45 18.84 7.46
N GLN A 23 4.52 17.99 6.44
CA GLN A 23 5.63 17.11 6.12
C GLN A 23 6.32 17.51 4.82
N ILE A 24 7.46 16.87 4.56
CA ILE A 24 8.11 16.87 3.25
C ILE A 24 8.15 15.42 2.77
N LEU A 25 7.41 15.12 1.71
CA LEU A 25 7.38 13.81 1.07
C LEU A 25 8.10 13.88 -0.27
N ILE A 26 8.93 12.88 -0.54
CA ILE A 26 9.70 12.77 -1.77
C ILE A 26 9.56 11.34 -2.26
N GLY A 27 9.03 11.17 -3.48
CA GLY A 27 8.91 9.89 -4.16
C GLY A 27 10.22 9.42 -4.78
N GLY A 28 10.13 8.28 -5.46
CA GLY A 28 11.23 7.52 -6.04
C GLY A 28 11.39 7.75 -7.54
N THR A 29 11.67 6.70 -8.29
CA THR A 29 11.71 6.76 -9.76
C THR A 29 10.63 5.88 -10.39
N ASP A 30 9.73 5.40 -9.55
CA ASP A 30 8.62 4.52 -9.89
C ASP A 30 7.33 5.30 -9.64
N ASN A 31 6.21 4.79 -10.17
CA ASN A 31 4.89 5.37 -9.98
C ASN A 31 4.45 5.26 -8.51
N ASP A 32 4.36 6.39 -7.81
CA ASP A 32 4.11 6.46 -6.37
C ASP A 32 2.68 6.89 -6.02
N MET A 33 2.15 6.36 -4.90
CA MET A 33 0.99 6.96 -4.24
C MET A 33 1.45 7.74 -3.02
N MET A 34 1.35 9.06 -3.10
CA MET A 34 1.78 9.98 -2.06
C MET A 34 0.57 10.56 -1.35
N ILE A 35 0.52 10.40 -0.02
CA ILE A 35 -0.57 10.93 0.82
C ILE A 35 0.05 11.81 1.90
N GLY A 36 -0.28 13.11 1.87
CA GLY A 36 0.08 14.07 2.90
C GLY A 36 -0.84 14.00 4.12
N THR A 37 -0.78 15.06 4.94
CA THR A 37 -1.40 15.12 6.26
C THR A 37 -2.55 16.13 6.27
N ASP A 38 -3.05 16.54 7.43
CA ASP A 38 -3.96 17.69 7.56
C ASP A 38 -3.17 19.03 7.70
N GLY A 39 -1.86 19.01 7.46
CA GLY A 39 -0.89 20.07 7.74
C GLY A 39 -0.60 20.99 6.56
N PHE A 40 0.65 21.46 6.44
CA PHE A 40 1.14 22.17 5.26
C PHE A 40 2.25 21.32 4.65
N ASP A 41 1.91 20.49 3.67
CA ASP A 41 2.78 19.50 3.10
C ASP A 41 3.55 20.03 1.88
N LYS A 42 4.74 19.48 1.66
CA LYS A 42 5.50 19.62 0.42
C LYS A 42 5.73 18.25 -0.16
N ILE A 43 5.10 17.97 -1.29
CA ILE A 43 5.12 16.66 -1.92
C ILE A 43 5.79 16.77 -3.28
N TYR A 44 6.77 15.90 -3.53
CA TYR A 44 7.54 15.83 -4.77
C TYR A 44 7.53 14.39 -5.30
N GLY A 45 6.83 14.13 -6.40
CA GLY A 45 6.69 12.82 -7.05
C GLY A 45 8.03 12.23 -7.51
N GLN A 46 8.77 13.00 -8.30
CA GLN A 46 10.07 12.70 -8.91
C GLN A 46 9.96 12.08 -10.31
N ALA A 47 10.09 10.77 -10.48
CA ALA A 47 9.92 10.17 -11.80
C ALA A 47 8.97 8.99 -11.69
N GLY A 48 8.18 8.76 -12.72
CA GLY A 48 7.06 7.83 -12.65
C GLY A 48 5.73 8.57 -12.71
N ASP A 49 4.66 7.85 -13.06
CA ASP A 49 3.30 8.36 -13.14
C ASP A 49 2.71 8.36 -11.71
N ASP A 50 2.78 9.51 -11.01
CA ASP A 50 2.52 9.58 -9.58
C ASP A 50 1.07 9.98 -9.26
N THR A 51 0.48 9.39 -8.22
CA THR A 51 -0.79 9.87 -7.63
C THR A 51 -0.52 10.64 -6.34
N ILE A 52 -0.77 11.94 -6.34
CA ILE A 52 -0.44 12.86 -5.26
C ILE A 52 -1.72 13.39 -4.58
N ASP A 53 -1.94 12.96 -3.34
CA ASP A 53 -2.97 13.45 -2.43
C ASP A 53 -2.31 14.34 -1.36
N GLY A 54 -2.50 15.66 -1.47
CA GLY A 54 -1.94 16.63 -0.53
C GLY A 54 -2.38 16.42 0.92
N GLY A 55 -3.58 15.87 1.10
CA GLY A 55 -4.20 15.83 2.41
C GLY A 55 -5.22 16.95 2.60
N LEU A 56 -5.44 17.37 3.84
CA LEU A 56 -6.11 18.64 4.14
C LEU A 56 -5.01 19.69 4.39
N GLY A 57 -5.25 20.95 4.07
CA GLY A 57 -4.21 21.97 4.23
C GLY A 57 -4.02 22.82 2.99
N ASP A 58 -3.05 23.74 3.03
CA ASP A 58 -2.70 24.52 1.84
C ASP A 58 -1.39 23.96 1.27
N ASP A 59 -1.42 22.86 0.52
CA ASP A 59 -0.21 22.08 0.24
C ASP A 59 0.56 22.50 -1.01
N TYR A 60 1.83 22.12 -1.08
CA TYR A 60 2.71 22.35 -2.23
C TYR A 60 3.01 21.02 -2.93
N LEU A 61 2.47 20.85 -4.13
CA LEU A 61 2.49 19.58 -4.86
C LEU A 61 3.27 19.73 -6.17
N ARG A 62 4.17 18.78 -6.43
CA ARG A 62 4.95 18.73 -7.66
C ARG A 62 5.07 17.27 -8.13
N GLY A 63 4.63 16.97 -9.35
CA GLY A 63 4.74 15.65 -9.95
C GLY A 63 6.16 15.35 -10.42
N ASN A 64 6.72 16.26 -11.21
CA ASN A 64 7.94 16.14 -12.01
C ASN A 64 7.77 15.23 -13.24
N ASP A 65 8.58 14.18 -13.42
CA ASP A 65 8.65 13.43 -14.66
C ASP A 65 7.63 12.27 -14.68
N GLY A 66 6.43 12.49 -15.20
CA GLY A 66 5.47 11.40 -15.41
C GLY A 66 4.09 11.90 -15.76
N ALA A 67 3.15 11.01 -16.07
CA ALA A 67 1.74 11.34 -16.20
C ALA A 67 1.08 11.34 -14.82
N ASP A 68 1.09 12.49 -14.16
CA ASP A 68 0.78 12.58 -12.75
C ASP A 68 -0.71 12.86 -12.49
N GLN A 69 -1.22 12.40 -11.35
CA GLN A 69 -2.59 12.60 -10.91
C GLN A 69 -2.63 13.37 -9.59
N PHE A 70 -3.24 14.55 -9.59
CA PHE A 70 -3.40 15.37 -8.39
C PHE A 70 -4.82 15.25 -7.82
N VAL A 71 -4.92 14.80 -6.56
CA VAL A 71 -6.22 14.58 -5.93
C VAL A 71 -6.87 15.88 -5.50
N LEU A 72 -8.12 16.09 -5.92
CA LEU A 72 -8.97 17.17 -5.46
C LEU A 72 -10.18 16.61 -4.71
N ARG A 73 -10.44 17.15 -3.53
CA ARG A 73 -11.66 16.89 -2.75
C ARG A 73 -12.11 18.16 -2.04
N ARG A 74 -13.39 18.23 -1.67
CA ARG A 74 -13.86 19.30 -0.79
C ARG A 74 -13.12 19.23 0.53
N GLY A 75 -12.72 20.38 1.06
CA GLY A 75 -11.94 20.50 2.28
C GLY A 75 -10.45 20.18 2.12
N ASN A 76 -9.94 19.89 0.91
CA ASN A 76 -8.49 19.71 0.72
C ASN A 76 -7.71 20.95 1.16
N GLY A 77 -8.30 22.14 1.02
CA GLY A 77 -7.66 23.42 1.27
C GLY A 77 -6.99 23.93 0.00
N ARG A 78 -6.21 25.02 0.11
CA ARG A 78 -5.79 25.79 -1.07
C ARG A 78 -4.44 25.32 -1.61
N ASP A 79 -4.46 24.18 -2.28
CA ASP A 79 -3.24 23.58 -2.79
C ASP A 79 -2.60 24.41 -3.92
N THR A 80 -1.30 24.23 -4.06
CA THR A 80 -0.47 24.82 -5.11
C THR A 80 0.24 23.73 -5.87
N ILE A 81 -0.19 23.51 -7.11
CA ILE A 81 0.40 22.53 -8.02
C ILE A 81 1.39 23.25 -8.91
N PHE A 82 2.64 22.80 -8.87
CA PHE A 82 3.73 23.54 -9.48
C PHE A 82 3.81 23.28 -10.98
N ASP A 83 3.71 22.05 -11.44
CA ASP A 83 4.19 21.62 -12.76
C ASP A 83 3.19 20.82 -13.58
N PHE A 84 1.89 21.08 -13.40
CA PHE A 84 0.85 20.44 -14.20
C PHE A 84 1.11 20.58 -15.71
N GLU A 85 1.20 19.46 -16.41
CA GLU A 85 1.37 19.34 -17.85
C GLU A 85 0.06 18.95 -18.54
N ASP A 86 -0.49 19.87 -19.34
CA ASP A 86 -1.67 19.64 -20.18
C ASP A 86 -1.48 18.43 -21.13
N ASN A 87 -2.55 17.64 -21.32
CA ASN A 87 -2.59 16.36 -22.06
C ASN A 87 -1.72 15.23 -21.48
N LYS A 88 -1.13 15.41 -20.30
CA LYS A 88 -0.29 14.42 -19.63
C LYS A 88 -0.83 14.15 -18.23
N ASP A 89 -0.93 15.19 -17.41
CA ASP A 89 -1.38 15.09 -16.03
C ASP A 89 -2.90 15.16 -15.92
N LYS A 90 -3.43 14.70 -14.79
CA LYS A 90 -4.85 14.67 -14.49
C LYS A 90 -5.17 15.15 -13.07
N PHE A 91 -6.40 15.58 -12.88
CA PHE A 91 -7.01 15.85 -11.59
C PHE A 91 -7.95 14.71 -11.22
N LEU A 92 -7.73 14.12 -10.06
CA LEU A 92 -8.53 13.04 -9.54
C LEU A 92 -9.57 13.57 -8.54
N LEU A 93 -10.85 13.52 -8.92
CA LEU A 93 -11.95 14.06 -8.12
C LEU A 93 -12.49 13.01 -7.13
N LYS A 94 -12.23 13.22 -5.84
CA LYS A 94 -12.66 12.34 -4.73
C LYS A 94 -13.95 12.82 -4.05
N ASP A 95 -14.48 11.96 -3.17
CA ASP A 95 -15.59 12.29 -2.26
C ASP A 95 -16.85 12.81 -2.95
N GLY A 96 -17.15 12.23 -4.12
CA GLY A 96 -18.31 12.57 -4.93
C GLY A 96 -18.21 13.91 -5.65
N LEU A 97 -17.04 14.56 -5.66
CA LEU A 97 -16.78 15.73 -6.49
C LEU A 97 -16.86 15.35 -7.97
N GLN A 98 -17.59 16.13 -8.77
CA GLN A 98 -17.73 15.95 -10.21
C GLN A 98 -17.14 17.15 -10.95
N TYR A 99 -16.83 17.00 -12.25
CA TYR A 99 -16.37 18.11 -13.07
C TYR A 99 -17.37 19.28 -13.09
N GLU A 100 -18.66 18.96 -13.11
CA GLU A 100 -19.77 19.94 -13.09
C GLU A 100 -19.80 20.77 -11.80
N ASP A 101 -19.18 20.29 -10.73
CA ASP A 101 -19.11 21.01 -9.47
C ASP A 101 -18.03 22.11 -9.49
N LEU A 102 -17.22 22.18 -10.56
CA LEU A 102 -16.03 23.01 -10.61
C LEU A 102 -16.20 24.27 -11.46
N THR A 103 -15.61 25.35 -10.98
CA THR A 103 -15.34 26.56 -11.72
C THR A 103 -13.83 26.67 -11.88
N ILE A 104 -13.37 26.62 -13.14
CA ILE A 104 -11.98 26.84 -13.52
C ILE A 104 -11.87 28.26 -14.07
N SER A 105 -10.96 29.06 -13.53
CA SER A 105 -10.85 30.48 -13.88
C SER A 105 -9.41 30.99 -13.80
N GLN A 106 -9.06 31.93 -14.69
CA GLN A 106 -7.82 32.67 -14.56
C GLN A 106 -7.97 33.78 -13.50
N GLN A 107 -7.16 33.74 -12.45
CA GLN A 107 -7.13 34.78 -11.41
C GLN A 107 -5.69 35.19 -11.11
N TYR A 108 -5.39 36.48 -11.12
CA TYR A 108 -4.04 36.99 -10.78
C TYR A 108 -2.89 36.30 -11.55
N GLY A 109 -3.12 35.95 -12.81
CA GLY A 109 -2.12 35.29 -13.68
C GLY A 109 -1.93 33.80 -13.43
N ARG A 110 -2.81 33.14 -12.66
CA ARG A 110 -2.78 31.69 -12.44
C ARG A 110 -4.14 31.05 -12.72
N THR A 111 -4.16 29.78 -13.11
CA THR A 111 -5.40 29.01 -13.18
C THR A 111 -5.80 28.57 -11.79
N VAL A 112 -7.07 28.79 -11.45
CA VAL A 112 -7.67 28.46 -10.16
C VAL A 112 -8.84 27.53 -10.39
N ILE A 113 -8.80 26.37 -9.72
CA ILE A 113 -9.90 25.40 -9.68
C ILE A 113 -10.63 25.59 -8.34
N SER A 114 -11.94 25.79 -8.41
CA SER A 114 -12.77 26.06 -7.25
C SER A 114 -14.10 25.33 -7.33
N VAL A 115 -14.74 25.08 -6.19
CA VAL A 115 -16.10 24.53 -6.13
C VAL A 115 -17.10 25.64 -6.44
N THR A 116 -17.94 25.45 -7.46
CA THR A 116 -18.86 26.46 -8.00
C THR A 116 -19.82 27.02 -6.96
N ASP A 117 -20.42 26.16 -6.13
CA ASP A 117 -21.46 26.57 -5.19
C ASP A 117 -20.93 27.28 -3.93
N THR A 118 -19.69 26.98 -3.53
CA THR A 118 -19.10 27.50 -2.29
C THR A 118 -18.03 28.57 -2.53
N GLY A 119 -17.42 28.58 -3.72
CA GLY A 119 -16.23 29.38 -4.03
C GLY A 119 -14.97 28.90 -3.33
N GLU A 120 -15.01 27.71 -2.70
CA GLU A 120 -13.84 27.06 -2.11
C GLU A 120 -12.78 26.81 -3.19
N VAL A 121 -11.55 27.26 -2.97
CA VAL A 121 -10.46 27.02 -3.90
C VAL A 121 -9.80 25.71 -3.53
N LEU A 122 -9.76 24.78 -4.48
CA LEU A 122 -9.13 23.47 -4.32
C LEU A 122 -7.67 23.48 -4.77
N ALA A 123 -7.37 24.17 -5.87
CA ALA A 123 -6.00 24.21 -6.40
C ALA A 123 -5.70 25.52 -7.14
N ASN A 124 -4.45 25.97 -7.02
CA ASN A 124 -3.84 26.95 -7.90
C ASN A 124 -2.72 26.30 -8.71
N LEU A 125 -2.73 26.50 -10.02
CA LEU A 125 -1.72 25.96 -10.92
C LEU A 125 -0.69 27.06 -11.20
N LEU A 126 0.60 26.75 -11.02
CA LEU A 126 1.70 27.69 -11.31
C LEU A 126 2.30 27.46 -12.72
N TYR A 127 3.40 28.16 -13.00
CA TYR A 127 4.09 28.19 -14.30
C TYR A 127 3.21 28.54 -15.51
N GLU A 128 2.23 29.43 -15.30
CA GLU A 128 1.40 30.03 -16.35
C GLU A 128 0.52 29.03 -17.12
N VAL A 129 0.10 27.92 -16.49
CA VAL A 129 -0.98 27.09 -17.06
C VAL A 129 -2.21 27.97 -17.28
N ASP A 130 -2.64 28.08 -18.54
CA ASP A 130 -3.78 28.91 -18.92
C ASP A 130 -5.07 28.11 -18.73
N VAL A 131 -6.14 28.79 -18.29
CA VAL A 131 -7.44 28.14 -18.07
C VAL A 131 -7.97 27.43 -19.32
N SER A 132 -7.58 27.86 -20.52
CA SER A 132 -7.95 27.20 -21.78
C SER A 132 -7.30 25.83 -22.00
N GLN A 133 -6.26 25.50 -21.23
CA GLN A 133 -5.60 24.19 -21.26
C GLN A 133 -6.21 23.20 -20.26
N ILE A 134 -7.13 23.66 -19.41
CA ILE A 134 -7.78 22.81 -18.42
C ILE A 134 -9.16 22.45 -18.95
N GLU A 135 -9.22 21.30 -19.64
CA GLU A 135 -10.40 20.77 -20.29
C GLU A 135 -11.09 19.71 -19.40
N ARG A 136 -12.25 19.23 -19.83
CA ARG A 136 -13.01 18.24 -19.05
C ARG A 136 -12.24 16.92 -18.92
N GLU A 137 -11.50 16.59 -19.96
CA GLU A 137 -10.68 15.40 -20.13
C GLU A 137 -9.52 15.35 -19.13
N ASP A 138 -9.20 16.48 -18.48
CA ASP A 138 -8.20 16.53 -17.41
C ASP A 138 -8.74 16.08 -16.06
N PHE A 139 -10.06 15.88 -15.94
CA PHE A 139 -10.70 15.50 -14.69
C PHE A 139 -11.22 14.08 -14.75
N VAL A 140 -10.76 13.31 -13.78
CA VAL A 140 -11.09 11.90 -13.61
C VAL A 140 -11.89 11.77 -12.33
N VAL A 141 -13.13 11.30 -12.42
CA VAL A 141 -13.97 11.06 -11.23
C VAL A 141 -13.54 9.76 -10.58
N PHE A 142 -13.15 9.81 -9.30
CA PHE A 142 -12.83 8.63 -8.53
C PHE A 142 -14.05 7.70 -8.45
N SER A 143 -14.01 6.61 -9.22
CA SER A 143 -14.99 5.53 -9.16
C SER A 143 -14.35 4.28 -8.55
N GLU A 144 -15.17 3.31 -8.14
CA GLU A 144 -14.65 2.01 -7.67
C GLU A 144 -13.85 1.28 -8.77
N GLU A 145 -14.04 1.62 -10.04
CA GLU A 145 -13.26 1.12 -11.18
C GLU A 145 -11.88 1.80 -11.27
N ILE A 146 -11.78 3.04 -10.81
CA ILE A 146 -10.51 3.78 -10.72
C ILE A 146 -9.72 3.43 -9.45
N LYS A 147 -10.38 2.93 -8.39
CA LYS A 147 -9.64 2.20 -7.35
C LYS A 147 -8.80 1.11 -7.99
N TYR A 148 -9.37 0.30 -8.90
CA TYR A 148 -8.62 -0.78 -9.54
C TYR A 148 -7.43 -0.25 -10.35
N ASN A 149 -7.58 0.82 -11.13
CA ASN A 149 -6.48 1.33 -11.98
C ASN A 149 -5.42 2.15 -11.22
N ILE A 150 -5.80 2.91 -10.19
CA ILE A 150 -4.83 3.67 -9.36
C ILE A 150 -4.07 2.75 -8.40
N ILE A 151 -4.69 1.64 -8.01
CA ILE A 151 -4.01 0.56 -7.28
C ILE A 151 -3.12 -0.28 -8.23
N ASN A 152 -3.36 -0.25 -9.54
CA ASN A 152 -2.59 -1.04 -10.52
C ASN A 152 -1.53 -0.23 -11.28
N ASP A 153 -1.45 1.09 -11.09
CA ASP A 153 -0.34 1.91 -11.62
C ASP A 153 0.95 1.73 -10.80
N HIS A 154 0.91 0.87 -9.79
CA HIS A 154 2.01 0.59 -8.91
C HIS A 154 3.03 -0.37 -9.54
N ASN A 155 4.20 0.19 -9.88
CA ASN A 155 5.46 -0.55 -9.80
C ASN A 155 6.01 -0.61 -8.35
N GLN A 156 5.14 -0.35 -7.36
CA GLN A 156 5.33 -0.59 -5.92
C GLN A 156 4.15 -1.42 -5.41
N SER A 157 4.24 -2.75 -5.51
CA SER A 157 3.20 -3.69 -5.07
C SER A 157 2.53 -3.26 -3.77
N GLN A 158 1.21 -3.00 -3.80
CA GLN A 158 0.46 -2.80 -2.57
C GLN A 158 0.63 -4.05 -1.71
N SER A 159 1.35 -3.89 -0.60
CA SER A 159 1.53 -4.96 0.37
C SER A 159 0.43 -4.88 1.42
N ILE A 160 -0.34 -5.95 1.53
CA ILE A 160 -1.36 -6.10 2.57
C ILE A 160 -0.73 -6.92 3.69
N LEU A 161 -0.33 -6.25 4.77
CA LEU A 161 0.18 -6.91 5.97
C LEU A 161 -0.99 -7.40 6.84
N LEU A 162 -1.00 -8.69 7.12
CA LEU A 162 -2.01 -9.41 7.88
C LEU A 162 -1.32 -10.10 9.06
N GLU A 163 -1.51 -9.56 10.25
CA GLU A 163 -0.99 -10.14 11.50
C GLU A 163 -1.77 -11.41 11.86
N VAL A 164 -1.08 -12.55 11.96
CA VAL A 164 -1.76 -13.86 12.09
C VAL A 164 -2.45 -14.00 13.44
N GLU A 165 -1.98 -13.34 14.49
CA GLU A 165 -2.67 -13.30 15.78
C GLU A 165 -4.06 -12.67 15.73
N ASN A 166 -4.37 -11.87 14.70
CA ASN A 166 -5.67 -11.24 14.51
C ASN A 166 -6.65 -12.10 13.69
N PHE A 167 -6.24 -13.31 13.28
CA PHE A 167 -7.08 -14.22 12.51
C PHE A 167 -8.07 -14.94 13.42
N ASN A 168 -9.03 -15.66 12.83
CA ASN A 168 -9.77 -16.67 13.58
C ASN A 168 -8.87 -17.87 13.84
N LEU A 169 -8.40 -17.99 15.09
CA LEU A 169 -7.49 -19.05 15.53
C LEU A 169 -8.26 -20.28 16.03
N ASP A 170 -8.05 -21.43 15.40
CA ASP A 170 -8.44 -22.76 15.90
C ASP A 170 -7.19 -23.60 16.16
N GLY A 171 -6.95 -24.00 17.41
CA GLY A 171 -5.73 -24.71 17.80
C GLY A 171 -4.46 -23.86 17.88
N TYR A 172 -4.46 -22.62 17.39
CA TYR A 172 -3.44 -21.60 17.66
C TYR A 172 -3.80 -20.74 18.90
N GLU A 173 -2.80 -20.14 19.53
CA GLU A 173 -2.94 -19.15 20.61
C GLU A 173 -1.96 -17.97 20.40
N PRO A 174 -2.35 -16.74 20.75
CA PRO A 174 -1.45 -15.60 20.66
C PRO A 174 -0.33 -15.68 21.72
N GLU A 175 0.92 -15.41 21.32
CA GLU A 175 2.10 -15.34 22.17
C GLU A 175 2.72 -13.94 22.09
N GLU A 176 2.81 -13.24 23.23
CA GLU A 176 3.45 -11.92 23.33
C GLU A 176 4.94 -12.00 23.02
N ASN A 177 5.41 -11.19 22.07
CA ASN A 177 6.81 -11.08 21.75
C ASN A 177 7.11 -9.66 21.25
N ASN A 178 7.98 -8.94 21.96
CA ASN A 178 8.27 -7.54 21.63
C ASN A 178 9.22 -7.36 20.42
N LYS A 179 9.50 -8.43 19.68
CA LYS A 179 10.39 -8.47 18.52
C LYS A 179 9.71 -8.92 17.23
N VAL A 180 8.40 -9.16 17.27
CA VAL A 180 7.58 -9.50 16.10
C VAL A 180 6.76 -8.30 15.66
N SER A 181 6.19 -8.38 14.46
CA SER A 181 5.20 -7.41 14.00
C SER A 181 3.98 -7.45 14.94
N GLY A 182 3.25 -6.33 15.07
CA GLY A 182 2.07 -6.25 15.96
C GLY A 182 2.30 -6.41 17.48
N GLY A 183 3.45 -6.94 17.92
CA GLY A 183 3.79 -7.25 19.31
C GLY A 183 3.36 -8.65 19.77
N GLN A 184 2.71 -9.45 18.92
CA GLN A 184 2.25 -10.80 19.21
C GLN A 184 2.45 -11.71 17.98
N LEU A 185 2.42 -13.02 18.18
CA LEU A 185 2.47 -14.01 17.10
C LEU A 185 1.46 -15.14 17.36
N ALA A 186 1.06 -15.89 16.34
CA ALA A 186 0.25 -17.08 16.49
C ALA A 186 1.13 -18.32 16.73
N LYS A 187 0.98 -18.94 17.90
CA LYS A 187 1.68 -20.17 18.29
C LYS A 187 0.74 -21.35 18.38
N LEU A 188 1.14 -22.49 17.81
CA LEU A 188 0.36 -23.71 17.91
C LEU A 188 0.23 -24.14 19.38
N ASN A 189 -1.01 -24.34 19.86
CA ASN A 189 -1.27 -24.66 21.25
C ASN A 189 -0.63 -26.00 21.64
N SER A 190 -0.02 -26.03 22.83
CA SER A 190 0.76 -27.19 23.26
C SER A 190 0.00 -28.51 23.42
N GLN A 191 -1.34 -28.44 23.51
CA GLN A 191 -2.24 -29.57 23.73
C GLN A 191 -2.79 -30.16 22.43
N VAL A 192 -2.56 -29.52 21.28
CA VAL A 192 -3.02 -29.99 19.96
C VAL A 192 -1.85 -30.38 19.07
N SER A 193 -2.13 -31.18 18.05
CA SER A 193 -1.16 -31.57 17.01
C SER A 193 -1.34 -30.80 15.71
N HIS A 194 -2.39 -30.00 15.61
CA HIS A 194 -2.80 -29.28 14.42
C HIS A 194 -3.55 -28.01 14.81
N GLY A 195 -3.36 -26.94 14.06
CA GLY A 195 -4.05 -25.68 14.23
C GLY A 195 -4.19 -24.95 12.90
N ILE A 196 -5.19 -24.11 12.80
CA ILE A 196 -5.54 -23.32 11.62
C ILE A 196 -5.80 -21.88 12.08
N ALA A 197 -5.13 -20.93 11.45
CA ALA A 197 -5.43 -19.51 11.57
C ALA A 197 -6.05 -19.06 10.25
N THR A 198 -7.29 -18.55 10.27
CA THR A 198 -8.03 -18.20 9.04
C THR A 198 -8.47 -16.74 9.04
N THR A 199 -8.32 -16.07 7.90
CA THR A 199 -8.92 -14.76 7.64
C THR A 199 -9.60 -14.72 6.27
N GLU A 200 -10.56 -13.83 6.12
CA GLU A 200 -11.17 -13.50 4.83
C GLU A 200 -10.30 -12.48 4.10
N PHE A 201 -10.00 -12.73 2.82
CA PHE A 201 -9.32 -11.79 1.96
C PHE A 201 -10.29 -10.68 1.53
N ASN A 202 -9.98 -9.44 1.90
CA ASN A 202 -10.77 -8.26 1.60
C ASN A 202 -10.12 -7.35 0.53
N GLY A 203 -9.05 -7.82 -0.10
CA GLY A 203 -8.36 -7.10 -1.17
C GLY A 203 -9.05 -7.27 -2.53
N LEU A 204 -8.47 -6.66 -3.56
CA LEU A 204 -8.96 -6.77 -4.92
C LEU A 204 -8.67 -8.16 -5.53
N PRO A 205 -9.46 -8.62 -6.50
CA PRO A 205 -9.14 -9.87 -7.19
C PRO A 205 -7.87 -9.72 -8.04
N GLY A 206 -6.97 -10.70 -7.97
CA GLY A 206 -5.68 -10.65 -8.65
C GLY A 206 -4.77 -11.83 -8.33
N PHE A 207 -3.56 -11.78 -8.88
CA PHE A 207 -2.45 -12.66 -8.47
C PHE A 207 -1.60 -11.94 -7.43
N TYR A 208 -1.14 -12.67 -6.43
CA TYR A 208 -0.38 -12.15 -5.30
C TYR A 208 0.81 -13.04 -5.00
N ASP A 209 1.97 -12.42 -4.76
CA ASP A 209 3.06 -13.05 -4.04
C ASP A 209 2.76 -12.97 -2.54
N ILE A 210 2.74 -14.12 -1.87
CA ILE A 210 2.41 -14.22 -0.45
C ILE A 210 3.68 -14.50 0.34
N ILE A 211 4.05 -13.59 1.22
CA ILE A 211 5.18 -13.74 2.15
C ILE A 211 4.64 -14.15 3.51
N VAL A 212 5.05 -15.31 4.01
CA VAL A 212 4.71 -15.77 5.36
C VAL A 212 5.93 -15.60 6.26
N GLY A 213 5.80 -14.78 7.31
CA GLY A 213 6.79 -14.63 8.37
C GLY A 213 6.58 -15.67 9.48
N TYR A 214 7.59 -16.46 9.80
CA TYR A 214 7.48 -17.55 10.78
C TYR A 214 8.79 -17.78 11.53
N PHE A 215 8.75 -18.63 12.56
CA PHE A 215 9.94 -19.04 13.32
C PHE A 215 10.20 -20.53 13.16
N ASP A 216 11.43 -20.86 12.75
CA ASP A 216 11.97 -22.22 12.68
C ASP A 216 12.85 -22.45 13.91
N GLU A 217 12.33 -23.19 14.91
CA GLU A 217 13.03 -23.46 16.16
C GLU A 217 13.70 -24.84 16.10
N ASN A 218 14.99 -24.91 16.44
CA ASN A 218 15.80 -26.11 16.23
C ASN A 218 15.55 -27.25 17.27
N ASP A 219 14.30 -27.46 17.71
CA ASP A 219 13.89 -28.54 18.62
C ASP A 219 12.78 -29.46 18.07
N GLY A 220 12.41 -29.32 16.79
CA GLY A 220 11.52 -30.23 16.09
C GLY A 220 11.57 -30.09 14.57
N ALA A 221 10.49 -30.51 13.91
CA ALA A 221 10.34 -30.43 12.45
C ALA A 221 8.87 -30.12 12.07
N ALA A 222 8.30 -29.08 12.67
CA ALA A 222 6.90 -28.72 12.41
C ALA A 222 6.67 -28.48 10.90
N THR A 223 5.43 -28.62 10.44
CA THR A 223 5.06 -28.30 9.06
C THR A 223 4.12 -27.11 9.07
N LEU A 224 4.35 -26.17 8.15
CA LEU A 224 3.41 -25.11 7.81
C LEU A 224 2.81 -25.38 6.42
N GLN A 225 1.54 -25.03 6.27
CA GLN A 225 0.86 -25.02 4.99
C GLN A 225 0.12 -23.69 4.85
N LEU A 226 0.15 -23.14 3.64
CA LEU A 226 -0.71 -22.04 3.25
C LEU A 226 -1.84 -22.61 2.40
N GLU A 227 -3.08 -22.26 2.72
CA GLU A 227 -4.27 -22.70 2.00
C GLU A 227 -5.12 -21.51 1.57
N VAL A 228 -5.73 -21.64 0.39
CA VAL A 228 -6.77 -20.73 -0.11
C VAL A 228 -8.02 -21.56 -0.37
N ASN A 229 -9.13 -21.23 0.29
CA ASN A 229 -10.40 -21.97 0.19
C ASN A 229 -10.22 -23.50 0.38
N ASP A 230 -9.58 -23.90 1.48
CA ASP A 230 -9.26 -25.29 1.85
C ASP A 230 -8.36 -26.04 0.84
N THR A 231 -7.74 -25.32 -0.10
CA THR A 231 -6.78 -25.88 -1.06
C THR A 231 -5.38 -25.41 -0.70
N THR A 232 -4.49 -26.36 -0.41
CA THR A 232 -3.07 -26.07 -0.14
C THR A 232 -2.40 -25.45 -1.37
N VAL A 233 -1.87 -24.23 -1.21
CA VAL A 233 -1.08 -23.52 -2.24
C VAL A 233 0.43 -23.72 -2.05
N ASP A 234 0.90 -23.89 -0.81
CA ASP A 234 2.28 -24.33 -0.51
C ASP A 234 2.36 -25.08 0.83
N SER A 235 3.39 -25.89 1.01
CA SER A 235 3.67 -26.59 2.27
C SER A 235 5.16 -26.84 2.46
N TRP A 236 5.69 -26.54 3.65
CA TRP A 236 7.11 -26.68 3.98
C TRP A 236 7.33 -27.12 5.43
N ILE A 237 8.52 -27.69 5.67
CA ILE A 237 8.96 -28.20 6.97
C ILE A 237 9.92 -27.18 7.58
N LEU A 238 9.77 -26.95 8.89
CA LEU A 238 10.58 -26.08 9.73
C LEU A 238 11.70 -26.94 10.32
N ASP A 239 12.80 -27.13 9.59
CA ASP A 239 13.92 -28.01 10.00
C ASP A 239 15.27 -27.45 9.52
N GLU A 240 15.38 -26.13 9.40
CA GLU A 240 16.68 -25.51 9.16
C GLU A 240 17.56 -25.64 10.42
N SER A 241 18.83 -26.02 10.24
CA SER A 241 19.77 -26.16 11.37
C SER A 241 20.22 -24.80 11.91
N LEU A 242 19.42 -24.19 12.79
CA LEU A 242 19.62 -22.83 13.29
C LEU A 242 20.23 -22.76 14.70
N LEU A 243 20.88 -21.63 15.01
CA LEU A 243 21.48 -21.39 16.33
C LEU A 243 20.41 -20.98 17.35
N GLY A 244 19.74 -21.97 17.96
CA GLY A 244 18.90 -21.79 19.14
C GLY A 244 17.47 -22.33 18.99
N ALA A 245 16.78 -22.48 20.12
CA ALA A 245 15.44 -23.07 20.24
C ALA A 245 14.40 -22.06 20.74
N ALA A 246 14.56 -20.77 20.40
CA ALA A 246 13.68 -19.71 20.86
C ALA A 246 13.31 -18.79 19.70
N ALA A 247 12.06 -18.32 19.64
CA ALA A 247 11.55 -17.36 18.67
C ALA A 247 12.25 -15.99 18.83
N ASN A 248 13.27 -15.76 18.01
CA ASN A 248 14.05 -14.54 17.98
C ASN A 248 14.59 -14.29 16.57
N ALA A 249 15.26 -13.15 16.35
CA ALA A 249 15.79 -12.78 15.03
C ALA A 249 16.67 -13.85 14.35
N ASN A 250 17.30 -14.77 15.10
CA ASN A 250 18.12 -15.84 14.52
C ASN A 250 17.30 -17.02 13.97
N THR A 251 16.09 -17.22 14.47
CA THR A 251 15.16 -18.31 14.08
C THR A 251 14.02 -17.82 13.19
N PHE A 252 13.86 -16.50 13.02
CA PHE A 252 12.88 -15.92 12.11
C PHE A 252 13.19 -16.24 10.64
N ARG A 253 12.17 -16.57 9.87
CA ARG A 253 12.22 -16.92 8.46
C ARG A 253 11.04 -16.33 7.70
N THR A 254 11.23 -16.19 6.40
CA THR A 254 10.16 -15.87 5.47
C THR A 254 10.05 -16.95 4.40
N ARG A 255 8.83 -17.24 3.98
CA ARG A 255 8.53 -18.10 2.83
C ARG A 255 7.74 -17.27 1.83
N ILE A 256 8.19 -17.22 0.58
CA ILE A 256 7.50 -16.53 -0.51
C ILE A 256 6.78 -17.61 -1.34
N ILE A 257 5.48 -17.42 -1.56
CA ILE A 257 4.64 -18.22 -2.44
C ILE A 257 4.19 -17.30 -3.58
N GLU A 258 4.74 -17.51 -4.76
CA GLU A 258 4.53 -16.61 -5.91
C GLU A 258 3.24 -16.94 -6.66
N ASP A 259 2.64 -15.91 -7.30
CA ASP A 259 1.53 -16.04 -8.26
C ASP A 259 0.28 -16.78 -7.71
N VAL A 260 -0.12 -16.49 -6.47
CA VAL A 260 -1.35 -17.03 -5.86
C VAL A 260 -2.56 -16.20 -6.30
N GLN A 261 -3.53 -16.84 -6.94
CA GLN A 261 -4.78 -16.17 -7.30
C GLN A 261 -5.69 -16.00 -6.08
N LEU A 262 -6.12 -14.77 -5.80
CA LEU A 262 -7.05 -14.41 -4.74
C LEU A 262 -8.23 -13.60 -5.29
N ASN A 263 -9.41 -13.79 -4.72
CA ASN A 263 -10.63 -13.03 -4.97
C ASN A 263 -11.24 -12.56 -3.65
N PRO A 264 -11.95 -11.42 -3.63
CA PRO A 264 -12.67 -10.99 -2.43
C PRO A 264 -13.51 -12.13 -1.85
N SER A 265 -13.44 -12.27 -0.53
CA SER A 265 -14.05 -13.35 0.25
C SER A 265 -13.38 -14.72 0.19
N ASP A 266 -12.26 -14.87 -0.53
CA ASP A 266 -11.44 -16.07 -0.40
C ASP A 266 -10.92 -16.22 1.04
N LEU A 267 -10.92 -17.45 1.55
CA LEU A 267 -10.39 -17.75 2.88
C LEU A 267 -8.90 -18.07 2.77
N ILE A 268 -8.05 -17.25 3.38
CA ILE A 268 -6.62 -17.51 3.52
C ILE A 268 -6.40 -18.17 4.87
N SER A 269 -5.80 -19.36 4.87
CA SER A 269 -5.53 -20.12 6.08
C SER A 269 -4.06 -20.50 6.20
N VAL A 270 -3.49 -20.32 7.38
CA VAL A 270 -2.19 -20.87 7.74
C VAL A 270 -2.40 -22.07 8.67
N VAL A 271 -1.93 -23.21 8.22
CA VAL A 271 -2.09 -24.50 8.90
C VAL A 271 -0.75 -24.89 9.52
N GLY A 272 -0.75 -25.10 10.83
CA GLY A 272 0.38 -25.62 11.57
C GLY A 272 0.17 -27.07 11.96
N ILE A 273 1.09 -27.94 11.58
CA ILE A 273 1.10 -29.34 11.97
C ILE A 273 2.33 -29.58 12.84
N ARG A 274 2.10 -30.01 14.07
CA ARG A 274 3.18 -30.32 15.00
C ARG A 274 3.82 -31.64 14.62
N GLU A 275 5.14 -31.64 14.42
CA GLU A 275 5.95 -32.84 14.52
C GLU A 275 6.96 -32.71 15.67
N ARG A 276 6.97 -33.72 16.56
CA ARG A 276 7.81 -33.76 17.77
C ARG A 276 7.49 -32.64 18.78
N ALA A 277 8.50 -31.93 19.29
CA ALA A 277 8.37 -30.96 20.38
C ALA A 277 8.15 -29.51 19.90
N GLU A 278 8.35 -29.24 18.61
CA GLU A 278 8.29 -27.89 18.06
C GLU A 278 6.85 -27.43 17.80
N PHE A 279 6.60 -26.18 18.14
CA PHE A 279 5.35 -25.50 17.86
C PHE A 279 5.53 -24.61 16.66
N ALA A 280 4.68 -24.79 15.65
CA ALA A 280 4.58 -23.83 14.56
C ALA A 280 4.26 -22.45 15.14
N ARG A 281 5.07 -21.45 14.79
CA ARG A 281 4.88 -20.04 15.18
C ARG A 281 4.92 -19.19 13.94
N VAL A 282 3.87 -18.41 13.76
CA VAL A 282 3.66 -17.57 12.58
C VAL A 282 3.40 -16.15 13.07
N ASP A 283 4.11 -15.20 12.50
CA ASP A 283 4.03 -13.78 12.82
C ASP A 283 2.97 -13.13 11.92
N TYR A 284 3.33 -12.89 10.66
CA TYR A 284 2.48 -12.21 9.69
C TYR A 284 2.37 -12.97 8.36
N ILE A 285 1.38 -12.55 7.57
CA ILE A 285 1.32 -12.76 6.12
C ILE A 285 1.36 -11.38 5.45
N GLU A 286 2.21 -11.21 4.45
CA GLU A 286 2.22 -10.02 3.60
C GLU A 286 1.83 -10.44 2.18
N LEU A 287 0.78 -9.81 1.64
CA LEU A 287 0.28 -10.07 0.27
C LEU A 287 0.74 -8.94 -0.65
N ILE A 288 1.58 -9.26 -1.61
CA ILE A 288 2.13 -8.34 -2.60
C ILE A 288 1.37 -8.57 -3.91
N ALA A 289 0.59 -7.59 -4.37
CA ALA A 289 -0.12 -7.73 -5.64
C ALA A 289 0.87 -7.83 -6.82
N ASN A 290 0.65 -8.81 -7.70
CA ASN A 290 1.43 -8.99 -8.92
C ASN A 290 0.85 -8.08 -10.02
N ALA A 291 1.72 -7.37 -10.74
CA ALA A 291 1.28 -6.55 -11.86
C ALA A 291 0.49 -7.41 -12.87
N PRO A 292 -0.66 -6.94 -13.38
CA PRO A 292 -1.36 -7.67 -14.43
C PRO A 292 -0.41 -7.86 -15.61
N THR A 293 -0.23 -9.11 -16.04
CA THR A 293 0.51 -9.40 -17.27
C THR A 293 -0.22 -8.66 -18.37
N GLU A 294 0.43 -7.70 -19.04
CA GLU A 294 -0.17 -7.04 -20.20
C GLU A 294 -0.64 -8.11 -21.17
N VAL A 295 -1.95 -8.31 -21.25
CA VAL A 295 -2.55 -9.10 -22.32
C VAL A 295 -2.35 -8.24 -23.56
N GLY A 296 -1.24 -8.49 -24.27
CA GLY A 296 -0.87 -7.78 -25.47
C GLY A 296 -2.09 -7.63 -26.35
N LEU A 297 -2.56 -6.38 -26.51
CA LEU A 297 -3.69 -6.07 -27.35
C LEU A 297 -3.29 -6.49 -28.76
N GLY A 298 -3.81 -7.65 -29.16
CA GLY A 298 -3.71 -8.16 -30.51
C GLY A 298 -4.26 -7.09 -31.44
N VAL A 299 -3.37 -6.45 -32.18
CA VAL A 299 -3.72 -5.53 -33.25
C VAL A 299 -4.46 -6.35 -34.31
N GLY A 300 -5.79 -6.27 -34.26
CA GLY A 300 -6.67 -7.19 -34.97
C GLY A 300 -8.04 -6.61 -35.28
N ALA A 301 -8.08 -5.54 -36.09
CA ALA A 301 -9.21 -5.22 -36.96
C ALA A 301 -8.65 -4.37 -38.13
N GLN A 302 -8.26 -5.02 -39.22
CA GLN A 302 -9.05 -5.34 -40.43
C GLN A 302 -9.22 -4.17 -41.40
N LEU A 303 -8.96 -4.53 -42.66
CA LEU A 303 -8.93 -3.78 -43.92
C LEU A 303 -10.22 -3.03 -44.25
#